data_AF-A0A2A4JK12-F1
#
_entry.id   AF-A0A2A4JK12-F1
#
_cell.length_a   1.000
_cell.length_b   1.000
_cell.length_c   1.000
_cell.angle_alpha   90.00
_cell.angle_beta   90.00
_cell.angle_gamma   90.00
#
_symmetry.space_group_name_H-M   'P 1'
#
loop_
_entity.id
_entity.type
_entity.pdbx_description
1 polymer ?
#
loop_
_entity_poly.entity_id
_entity_poly.type
_entity_poly.pdbx_seq_one_letter_code
_entity_poly.pdbx_strand_id
1 'polypeptide(L)'
;MKLIILAATCLLAIASTSAADTCYQDVSVDCAQASNSLALPRCNAVYGEYGRHGNVATELQAYANLHLERSYEYLLSAAYFNNYQTNRLGFSKLFKKLSDEAWEKTIDIIKHVTLRGDTMNFDQRSTMKVDRKNYTVELHELEALAKALDTQKEIAERAFYIHREATRNSQHLHDPEVAQYLEEEFIEDQSKKIRELAGHTSDLKKFITANHGQDLSLALYLFDEYLQKTA
;
A
#
# COMPACT_ATOMS: atom_id res chain seq x y z
N MET A 1 42.36 70.50 -18.51
CA MET A 1 40.93 70.20 -18.70
C MET A 1 40.77 68.88 -19.45
N LYS A 2 40.40 67.81 -18.75
CA LYS A 2 39.56 66.70 -19.26
C LYS A 2 39.20 65.84 -18.05
N LEU A 3 37.93 65.91 -17.67
CA LEU A 3 37.32 65.31 -16.48
C LEU A 3 37.32 63.79 -16.57
N ILE A 4 37.64 63.16 -15.45
CA ILE A 4 37.38 61.75 -15.15
C ILE A 4 35.93 61.66 -14.69
N ILE A 5 35.12 60.81 -15.31
CA ILE A 5 33.77 60.46 -14.81
C ILE A 5 33.76 58.95 -14.55
N LEU A 6 33.86 58.59 -13.26
CA LEU A 6 33.50 57.26 -12.76
C LEU A 6 31.96 57.17 -12.74
N ALA A 7 31.39 56.24 -13.51
CA ALA A 7 30.00 55.85 -13.36
C ALA A 7 29.93 54.59 -12.49
N ALA A 8 29.59 54.76 -11.21
CA ALA A 8 29.22 53.67 -10.32
C ALA A 8 27.74 53.34 -10.56
N THR A 9 27.47 52.32 -11.39
CA THR A 9 26.11 51.79 -11.55
C THR A 9 25.79 50.84 -10.39
N CYS A 10 24.90 51.32 -9.53
CA CYS A 10 24.36 50.61 -8.38
C CYS A 10 23.59 49.37 -8.87
N LEU A 11 24.14 48.18 -8.62
CA LEU A 11 23.42 46.91 -8.72
C LEU A 11 22.36 46.88 -7.63
N LEU A 12 21.14 47.30 -7.95
CA LEU A 12 19.94 46.99 -7.17
C LEU A 12 19.69 45.49 -7.31
N ALA A 13 20.23 44.71 -6.37
CA ALA A 13 19.75 43.36 -6.12
C ALA A 13 18.29 43.47 -5.67
N ILE A 14 17.36 43.23 -6.58
CA ILE A 14 15.98 42.94 -6.23
C ILE A 14 16.05 41.59 -5.52
N ALA A 15 16.10 41.62 -4.20
CA ALA A 15 15.75 40.46 -3.41
C ALA A 15 14.29 40.15 -3.72
N SER A 16 14.06 39.19 -4.62
CA SER A 16 12.77 38.53 -4.73
C SER A 16 12.50 37.91 -3.37
N THR A 17 11.70 38.57 -2.56
CA THR A 17 11.10 37.96 -1.38
C THR A 17 10.24 36.81 -1.91
N SER A 18 10.77 35.59 -1.91
CA SER A 18 9.99 34.38 -2.03
C SER A 18 9.14 34.30 -0.77
N ALA A 19 8.03 35.05 -0.75
CA ALA A 19 7.00 34.87 0.25
C ALA A 19 6.61 33.39 0.16
N ALA A 20 6.79 32.66 1.25
CA ALA A 20 6.33 31.29 1.32
C ALA A 20 4.81 31.31 1.09
N ASP A 21 4.37 30.80 -0.07
CA ASP A 21 2.98 30.73 -0.46
C ASP A 21 2.20 29.91 0.58
N THR A 22 1.46 30.57 1.46
CA THR A 22 0.70 29.94 2.55
C THR A 22 -0.80 30.16 2.35
N CYS A 23 -1.61 29.25 2.90
CA CYS A 23 -3.07 29.43 2.93
C CYS A 23 -3.47 30.79 3.56
N TYR A 24 -2.78 31.25 4.62
CA TYR A 24 -3.05 32.55 5.22
C TYR A 24 -2.83 33.71 4.24
N GLN A 25 -1.77 33.65 3.42
CA GLN A 25 -1.52 34.66 2.40
C GLN A 25 -2.53 34.59 1.27
N ASP A 26 -2.90 33.39 0.80
CA ASP A 26 -3.97 33.21 -0.18
C ASP A 26 -5.28 33.88 0.31
N VAL A 27 -5.68 33.61 1.56
CA VAL A 27 -6.86 34.24 2.19
C VAL A 27 -6.69 35.75 2.31
N SER A 28 -5.54 36.22 2.78
CA SER A 28 -5.29 37.65 2.94
C SER A 28 -5.34 38.40 1.61
N VAL A 29 -4.94 37.77 0.50
CA VAL A 29 -4.98 38.38 -0.83
C VAL A 29 -6.39 38.30 -1.43
N ASP A 30 -6.97 37.10 -1.48
CA ASP A 30 -8.28 36.85 -2.09
C ASP A 30 -9.40 37.61 -1.37
N CYS A 31 -9.31 37.76 -0.04
CA CYS A 31 -10.31 38.48 0.76
C CYS A 31 -10.05 40.00 0.89
N ALA A 32 -8.82 40.49 0.69
CA ALA A 32 -8.53 41.92 0.73
C ALA A 32 -8.78 42.60 -0.63
N GLN A 33 -8.63 41.86 -1.72
CA GLN A 33 -9.04 42.33 -3.04
C GLN A 33 -10.56 42.16 -3.17
N ALA A 34 -11.23 43.07 -3.88
CA ALA A 34 -12.61 42.88 -4.33
C ALA A 34 -12.68 41.83 -5.46
N SER A 35 -12.01 40.70 -5.24
CA SER A 35 -12.00 39.55 -6.13
C SER A 35 -13.37 38.89 -6.10
N ASN A 36 -13.89 38.56 -7.28
CA ASN A 36 -15.13 37.79 -7.41
C ASN A 36 -14.88 36.27 -7.29
N SER A 37 -13.64 35.84 -7.02
CA SER A 37 -13.25 34.44 -6.90
C SER A 37 -12.38 34.20 -5.67
N LEU A 38 -12.67 33.10 -4.95
CA LEU A 38 -11.95 32.64 -3.77
C LEU A 38 -11.30 31.28 -4.10
N ALA A 39 -10.09 31.31 -4.63
CA ALA A 39 -9.44 30.11 -5.18
C ALA A 39 -8.70 29.30 -4.10
N LEU A 40 -8.02 29.99 -3.18
CA LEU A 40 -7.34 29.40 -2.01
C LEU A 40 -6.52 28.11 -2.28
N PRO A 41 -5.66 28.08 -3.32
CA PRO A 41 -5.04 26.83 -3.78
C PRO A 41 -4.12 26.15 -2.76
N ARG A 42 -3.61 26.86 -1.73
CA ARG A 42 -2.77 26.27 -0.66
C ARG A 42 -3.56 25.93 0.61
N CYS A 43 -4.86 26.20 0.65
CA CYS A 43 -5.73 25.82 1.77
C CYS A 43 -6.23 24.38 1.60
N ASN A 44 -5.31 23.43 1.73
CA ASN A 44 -5.58 22.00 1.65
C ASN A 44 -4.70 21.23 2.66
N ALA A 45 -4.82 19.90 2.68
CA ALA A 45 -4.08 19.03 3.61
C ALA A 45 -2.68 18.63 3.11
N VAL A 46 -2.20 19.17 1.99
CA VAL A 46 -0.88 18.83 1.45
C VAL A 46 0.20 19.56 2.25
N TYR A 47 1.08 18.79 2.88
CA TYR A 47 2.30 19.26 3.55
C TYR A 47 3.48 18.33 3.22
N GLY A 48 4.70 18.78 3.52
CA GLY A 48 5.92 17.99 3.25
C GLY A 48 6.13 17.67 1.77
N GLU A 49 5.57 18.50 0.87
CA GLU A 49 5.61 18.30 -0.58
C GLU A 49 5.02 16.95 -1.05
N TYR A 50 4.11 16.37 -0.27
CA TYR A 50 3.40 15.14 -0.62
C TYR A 50 2.74 15.24 -2.00
N GLY A 51 3.00 14.25 -2.86
CA GLY A 51 2.53 14.22 -4.25
C GLY A 51 3.25 15.15 -5.23
N ARG A 52 4.22 15.97 -4.79
CA ARG A 52 4.99 16.87 -5.67
C ARG A 52 6.33 16.31 -6.09
N HIS A 53 6.98 15.52 -5.22
CA HIS A 53 8.24 14.85 -5.49
C HIS A 53 8.13 13.34 -5.25
N GLY A 54 8.93 12.57 -5.98
CA GLY A 54 8.95 11.12 -5.90
C GLY A 54 7.61 10.48 -6.31
N ASN A 55 7.45 9.19 -5.96
CA ASN A 55 6.29 8.40 -6.35
C ASN A 55 5.43 7.97 -5.16
N VAL A 56 5.68 8.45 -3.95
CA VAL A 56 5.02 7.94 -2.73
C VAL A 56 3.49 8.02 -2.80
N ALA A 57 2.95 9.16 -3.23
CA ALA A 57 1.50 9.34 -3.31
C ALA A 57 0.86 8.38 -4.33
N THR A 58 1.44 8.27 -5.53
CA THR A 58 0.94 7.36 -6.57
C THR A 58 1.14 5.90 -6.23
N GLU A 59 2.22 5.54 -5.53
CA GLU A 59 2.43 4.18 -5.04
C GLU A 59 1.46 3.81 -3.93
N LEU A 60 1.08 4.74 -3.05
CA LEU A 60 0.09 4.49 -2.01
C LEU A 60 -1.29 4.21 -2.61
N GLN A 61 -1.68 4.96 -3.65
CA GLN A 61 -2.88 4.67 -4.44
C GLN A 61 -2.79 3.28 -5.11
N ALA A 62 -1.65 2.96 -5.74
CA ALA A 62 -1.45 1.62 -6.32
C ALA A 62 -1.47 0.49 -5.26
N TYR A 63 -1.12 0.80 -4.01
CA TYR A 63 -1.14 -0.15 -2.90
C TYR A 63 -2.55 -0.46 -2.41
N ALA A 64 -3.44 0.55 -2.39
CA ALA A 64 -4.87 0.33 -2.20
C ALA A 64 -5.45 -0.56 -3.30
N ASN A 65 -5.08 -0.31 -4.57
CA ASN A 65 -5.54 -1.14 -5.69
C ASN A 65 -5.05 -2.59 -5.58
N LEU A 66 -3.82 -2.81 -5.11
CA LEU A 66 -3.31 -4.16 -4.84
C LEU A 66 -4.13 -4.87 -3.75
N HIS A 67 -4.40 -4.21 -2.63
CA HIS A 67 -5.23 -4.79 -1.56
C HIS A 67 -6.64 -5.10 -2.03
N LEU A 68 -7.22 -4.21 -2.83
CA LEU A 68 -8.56 -4.40 -3.41
C LEU A 68 -8.59 -5.65 -4.28
N GLU A 69 -7.62 -5.81 -5.19
CA GLU A 69 -7.48 -6.99 -6.05
C GLU A 69 -7.33 -8.27 -5.22
N ARG A 70 -6.41 -8.28 -4.24
CA ARG A 70 -6.19 -9.44 -3.37
C ARG A 70 -7.41 -9.78 -2.52
N SER A 71 -8.20 -8.80 -2.09
CA SER A 71 -9.43 -9.06 -1.33
C SER A 71 -10.42 -9.91 -2.13
N TYR A 72 -10.64 -9.59 -3.41
CA TYR A 72 -11.51 -10.38 -4.27
C TYR A 72 -10.93 -11.76 -4.61
N GLU A 73 -9.63 -11.86 -4.83
CA GLU A 73 -8.98 -13.15 -5.07
C GLU A 73 -9.14 -14.12 -3.90
N TYR A 74 -8.91 -13.63 -2.67
CA TYR A 74 -9.13 -14.41 -1.47
C TYR A 74 -10.60 -14.74 -1.24
N LEU A 75 -11.51 -13.82 -1.56
CA LEU A 75 -12.95 -14.08 -1.50
C LEU A 75 -13.34 -15.24 -2.43
N LEU A 76 -12.80 -15.27 -3.64
CA LEU A 76 -13.04 -16.35 -4.60
C LEU A 76 -12.46 -17.69 -4.10
N SER A 77 -11.25 -17.69 -3.53
CA SER A 77 -10.69 -18.88 -2.88
C SER A 77 -11.55 -19.36 -1.70
N ALA A 78 -12.07 -18.44 -0.88
CA ALA A 78 -12.97 -18.79 0.21
C ALA A 78 -14.25 -19.46 -0.29
N ALA A 79 -14.83 -18.96 -1.38
CA ALA A 79 -16.00 -19.56 -2.02
C ALA A 79 -15.68 -20.93 -2.62
N TYR A 80 -14.52 -21.09 -3.25
CA TYR A 80 -14.07 -22.38 -3.80
C TYR A 80 -13.92 -23.45 -2.73
N PHE A 81 -13.30 -23.15 -1.59
CA PHE A 81 -13.16 -24.13 -0.50
C PHE A 81 -14.49 -24.45 0.21
N ASN A 82 -15.53 -23.63 0.01
CA ASN A 82 -16.87 -23.85 0.57
C ASN A 82 -17.84 -24.55 -0.40
N ASN A 83 -17.35 -25.07 -1.52
CA ASN A 83 -18.19 -25.83 -2.45
C ASN A 83 -18.40 -27.28 -1.94
N TYR A 84 -19.41 -27.98 -2.45
CA TYR A 84 -19.78 -29.32 -1.95
C TYR A 84 -18.73 -30.41 -2.22
N GLN A 85 -17.82 -30.22 -3.19
CA GLN A 85 -16.77 -31.17 -3.53
C GLN A 85 -15.53 -30.98 -2.66
N THR A 86 -15.11 -29.73 -2.45
CA THR A 86 -13.95 -29.39 -1.61
C THR A 86 -14.30 -29.47 -0.13
N ASN A 87 -15.39 -28.80 0.28
CA ASN A 87 -15.95 -28.79 1.63
C ASN A 87 -14.89 -28.68 2.74
N ARG A 88 -14.01 -27.67 2.62
CA ARG A 88 -12.94 -27.34 3.58
C ARG A 88 -13.26 -26.03 4.29
N LEU A 89 -14.05 -26.12 5.36
CA LEU A 89 -14.56 -24.94 6.06
C LEU A 89 -13.44 -24.14 6.74
N GLY A 90 -12.38 -24.81 7.19
CA GLY A 90 -11.20 -24.16 7.76
C GLY A 90 -10.41 -23.36 6.73
N PHE A 91 -10.17 -23.94 5.55
CA PHE A 91 -9.57 -23.19 4.43
C PHE A 91 -10.46 -22.03 3.99
N SER A 92 -11.77 -22.26 3.86
CA SER A 92 -12.72 -21.20 3.51
C SER A 92 -12.66 -20.03 4.52
N LYS A 93 -12.65 -20.34 5.82
CA LYS A 93 -12.52 -19.35 6.90
C LYS A 93 -11.21 -18.58 6.82
N LEU A 94 -10.08 -19.26 6.61
CA LEU A 94 -8.76 -18.63 6.46
C LEU A 94 -8.74 -17.63 5.29
N PHE A 95 -9.21 -18.04 4.11
CA PHE A 95 -9.25 -17.15 2.95
C PHE A 95 -10.27 -16.02 3.12
N LYS A 96 -11.40 -16.27 3.79
CA LYS A 96 -12.37 -15.23 4.10
C LYS A 96 -11.78 -14.16 5.01
N LYS A 97 -11.02 -14.55 6.04
CA LYS A 97 -10.30 -13.60 6.89
C LYS A 97 -9.30 -12.77 6.10
N LEU A 98 -8.48 -13.40 5.26
CA LEU A 98 -7.53 -12.68 4.39
C LEU A 98 -8.23 -11.69 3.46
N SER A 99 -9.39 -12.07 2.90
CA SER A 99 -10.24 -11.19 2.10
C SER A 99 -10.71 -9.97 2.88
N ASP A 100 -11.26 -10.19 4.07
CA ASP A 100 -11.84 -9.13 4.90
C ASP A 100 -10.77 -8.15 5.37
N GLU A 101 -9.63 -8.65 5.85
CA GLU A 101 -8.49 -7.81 6.25
C GLU A 101 -7.94 -7.00 5.07
N ALA A 102 -7.84 -7.58 3.87
CA ALA A 102 -7.38 -6.85 2.68
C ALA A 102 -8.38 -5.79 2.23
N TRP A 103 -9.69 -6.05 2.35
CA TRP A 103 -10.74 -5.08 2.09
C TRP A 103 -10.68 -3.91 3.08
N GLU A 104 -10.52 -4.19 4.37
CA GLU A 104 -10.35 -3.16 5.41
C GLU A 104 -9.11 -2.31 5.15
N LYS A 105 -7.97 -2.93 4.82
CA LYS A 105 -6.74 -2.21 4.46
C LYS A 105 -6.88 -1.38 3.19
N THR A 106 -7.70 -1.81 2.23
CA THR A 106 -8.03 -0.98 1.05
C THR A 106 -8.69 0.33 1.49
N ILE A 107 -9.71 0.24 2.35
CA ILE A 107 -10.44 1.41 2.84
C ILE A 107 -9.52 2.32 3.65
N ASP A 108 -8.67 1.74 4.49
CA ASP A 108 -7.71 2.47 5.32
C ASP A 108 -6.71 3.27 4.48
N ILE A 109 -6.11 2.66 3.46
CA ILE A 109 -5.20 3.36 2.55
C ILE A 109 -5.91 4.49 1.80
N ILE A 110 -7.16 4.29 1.34
CA ILE A 110 -7.94 5.34 0.68
C ILE A 110 -8.15 6.54 1.62
N LYS A 111 -8.46 6.27 2.89
CA LYS A 111 -8.55 7.32 3.92
C LYS A 111 -7.21 8.01 4.12
N HIS A 112 -6.10 7.28 4.17
CA HIS A 112 -4.76 7.87 4.32
C HIS A 112 -4.37 8.77 3.14
N VAL A 113 -4.63 8.33 1.90
CA VAL A 113 -4.40 9.13 0.69
C VAL A 113 -5.14 10.46 0.76
N THR A 114 -6.43 10.42 1.12
CA THR A 114 -7.26 11.62 1.24
C THR A 114 -6.94 12.48 2.45
N LEU A 115 -6.50 11.88 3.56
CA LEU A 115 -6.01 12.57 4.75
C LEU A 115 -4.79 13.45 4.43
N ARG A 116 -3.91 12.98 3.53
CA ARG A 116 -2.71 13.69 3.08
C ARG A 116 -2.97 14.74 1.99
N GLY A 117 -4.24 14.99 1.66
CA GLY A 117 -4.66 16.05 0.73
C GLY A 117 -4.64 15.63 -0.75
N ASP A 118 -4.54 14.34 -1.04
CA ASP A 118 -4.57 13.78 -2.39
C ASP A 118 -5.91 13.09 -2.70
N THR A 119 -6.14 12.73 -3.96
CA THR A 119 -7.36 12.07 -4.42
C THR A 119 -7.05 10.66 -4.91
N MET A 120 -7.87 9.68 -4.51
CA MET A 120 -7.67 8.30 -4.91
C MET A 120 -7.96 8.07 -6.40
N ASN A 121 -6.98 7.51 -7.13
CA ASN A 121 -7.16 7.01 -8.50
C ASN A 121 -7.10 5.47 -8.54
N PHE A 122 -8.23 4.83 -8.85
CA PHE A 122 -8.33 3.37 -8.92
C PHE A 122 -7.68 2.74 -10.16
N ASP A 123 -7.28 3.56 -11.15
CA ASP A 123 -6.52 3.09 -12.31
C ASP A 123 -5.00 3.20 -12.10
N GLN A 124 -4.56 3.78 -10.98
CA GLN A 124 -3.15 3.98 -10.67
C GLN A 124 -2.40 2.64 -10.57
N ARG A 125 -1.26 2.56 -11.26
CA ARG A 125 -0.38 1.39 -11.29
C ARG A 125 0.93 1.70 -10.57
N SER A 126 1.49 0.67 -9.92
CA SER A 126 2.80 0.74 -9.29
C SER A 126 3.89 0.77 -10.35
N THR A 127 4.96 1.50 -10.06
CA THR A 127 6.22 1.52 -10.82
C THR A 127 7.12 0.34 -10.47
N MET A 128 6.85 -0.36 -9.36
CA MET A 128 7.53 -1.60 -9.00
C MET A 128 7.24 -2.67 -10.05
N LYS A 129 8.30 -3.16 -10.72
CA LYS A 129 8.18 -4.23 -11.71
C LYS A 129 7.80 -5.54 -11.01
N VAL A 130 6.63 -6.07 -11.33
CA VAL A 130 6.16 -7.38 -10.86
C VAL A 130 5.67 -8.18 -12.06
N ASP A 131 6.04 -9.45 -12.12
CA ASP A 131 5.49 -10.39 -13.09
C ASP A 131 4.02 -10.65 -12.75
N ARG A 132 3.12 -10.08 -13.56
CA ARG A 132 1.68 -10.33 -13.43
C ARG A 132 1.37 -11.77 -13.84
N LYS A 133 0.98 -12.59 -12.88
CA LYS A 133 0.45 -13.93 -13.09
C LYS A 133 -1.03 -13.93 -12.77
N ASN A 134 -1.84 -14.55 -13.63
CA ASN A 134 -3.25 -14.75 -13.35
C ASN A 134 -3.43 -15.47 -12.00
N TYR A 135 -4.44 -15.06 -11.24
CA TYR A 135 -4.84 -15.75 -10.03
C TYR A 135 -5.78 -16.90 -10.41
N THR A 136 -5.37 -18.12 -10.07
CA THR A 136 -6.18 -19.33 -10.25
C THR A 136 -6.83 -19.66 -8.92
N VAL A 137 -8.14 -19.89 -8.93
CA VAL A 137 -8.93 -20.11 -7.72
C VAL A 137 -9.02 -21.60 -7.40
N GLU A 138 -9.19 -22.45 -8.41
CA GLU A 138 -9.39 -23.89 -8.29
C GLU A 138 -8.06 -24.62 -8.06
N LEU A 139 -7.50 -24.44 -6.86
CA LEU A 139 -6.21 -25.00 -6.45
C LEU A 139 -6.37 -26.03 -5.33
N HIS A 140 -5.47 -27.02 -5.29
CA HIS A 140 -5.38 -27.94 -4.15
C HIS A 140 -4.86 -27.23 -2.89
N GLU A 141 -5.07 -27.83 -1.71
CA GLU A 141 -4.81 -27.19 -0.41
C GLU A 141 -3.39 -26.61 -0.27
N LEU A 142 -2.36 -27.35 -0.68
CA LEU A 142 -0.98 -26.87 -0.62
C LEU A 142 -0.70 -25.75 -1.64
N GLU A 143 -1.25 -25.85 -2.85
CA GLU A 143 -1.08 -24.84 -3.90
C GLU A 143 -1.76 -23.53 -3.50
N ALA A 144 -2.95 -23.61 -2.91
CA ALA A 144 -3.67 -22.45 -2.40
C ALA A 144 -2.89 -21.75 -1.28
N LEU A 145 -2.34 -22.49 -0.32
CA LEU A 145 -1.51 -21.91 0.74
C LEU A 145 -0.20 -21.33 0.21
N ALA A 146 0.43 -21.97 -0.77
CA ALA A 146 1.62 -21.44 -1.42
C ALA A 146 1.31 -20.13 -2.17
N LYS A 147 0.19 -20.08 -2.89
CA LYS A 147 -0.27 -18.87 -3.57
C LYS A 147 -0.56 -17.75 -2.57
N ALA A 148 -1.25 -18.04 -1.47
CA ALA A 148 -1.50 -17.07 -0.40
C ALA A 148 -0.20 -16.55 0.24
N LEU A 149 0.78 -17.43 0.45
CA LEU A 149 2.09 -17.05 0.97
C LEU A 149 2.82 -16.09 0.02
N ASP A 150 2.81 -16.37 -1.28
CA ASP A 150 3.45 -15.52 -2.29
C ASP A 150 2.76 -14.16 -2.42
N THR A 151 1.42 -14.11 -2.37
CA THR A 151 0.68 -12.83 -2.43
C THR A 151 0.88 -11.99 -1.16
N GLN A 152 0.98 -12.59 0.03
CA GLN A 152 1.33 -11.84 1.24
C GLN A 152 2.77 -11.31 1.19
N LYS A 153 3.73 -12.08 0.65
CA LYS A 153 5.09 -11.58 0.41
C LYS A 153 5.11 -10.40 -0.55
N GLU A 154 4.35 -10.45 -1.65
CA GLU A 154 4.24 -9.32 -2.57
C GLU A 154 3.70 -8.06 -1.86
N ILE A 155 2.66 -8.20 -1.03
CA ILE A 155 2.11 -7.08 -0.26
C ILE A 155 3.18 -6.49 0.69
N ALA A 156 3.97 -7.33 1.36
CA ALA A 156 5.04 -6.90 2.25
C ALA A 156 6.19 -6.20 1.50
N GLU A 157 6.64 -6.79 0.39
CA GLU A 157 7.70 -6.22 -0.45
C GLU A 157 7.26 -4.90 -1.09
N ARG A 158 5.97 -4.76 -1.43
CA ARG A 158 5.41 -3.48 -1.89
C ARG A 158 5.44 -2.43 -0.78
N ALA A 159 5.12 -2.79 0.47
CA ALA A 159 5.27 -1.87 1.60
C ALA A 159 6.72 -1.41 1.77
N PHE A 160 7.70 -2.31 1.67
CA PHE A 160 9.13 -1.95 1.73
C PHE A 160 9.54 -1.03 0.59
N TYR A 161 9.00 -1.25 -0.61
CA TYR A 161 9.23 -0.38 -1.74
C TYR A 161 8.75 1.05 -1.46
N ILE A 162 7.51 1.22 -1.00
CA ILE A 162 6.92 2.53 -0.69
C ILE A 162 7.67 3.21 0.46
N HIS A 163 8.00 2.45 1.52
CA HIS A 163 8.78 2.96 2.64
C HIS A 163 10.13 3.53 2.19
N ARG A 164 10.82 2.83 1.28
CA ARG A 164 12.08 3.29 0.70
C ARG A 164 11.90 4.51 -0.20
N GLU A 165 10.81 4.59 -0.97
CA GLU A 165 10.46 5.78 -1.74
C GLU A 165 10.21 7.00 -0.83
N ALA A 166 9.58 6.79 0.31
CA ALA A 166 9.28 7.84 1.29
C ALA A 166 10.50 8.35 2.04
N THR A 167 11.48 7.50 2.31
CA THR A 167 12.58 7.86 3.23
C THR A 167 13.94 8.04 2.56
N ARG A 168 14.17 7.47 1.37
CA ARG A 168 15.53 7.30 0.83
C ARG A 168 15.73 7.58 -0.65
N ASN A 169 14.79 7.20 -1.52
CA ASN A 169 15.09 7.15 -2.97
C ASN A 169 15.11 8.51 -3.67
N SER A 170 14.48 9.53 -3.09
CA SER A 170 14.48 10.89 -3.65
C SER A 170 15.22 11.84 -2.72
N GLN A 171 16.15 12.63 -3.28
CA GLN A 171 16.87 13.66 -2.54
C GLN A 171 15.98 14.82 -2.08
N HIS A 172 14.80 14.96 -2.72
CA HIS A 172 13.84 16.04 -2.49
C HIS A 172 12.59 15.57 -1.74
N LEU A 173 12.57 14.32 -1.26
CA LEU A 173 11.43 13.78 -0.50
C LEU A 173 11.94 13.06 0.74
N HIS A 174 11.34 13.42 1.87
CA HIS A 174 11.48 12.69 3.11
C HIS A 174 10.15 12.76 3.86
N ASP A 175 9.36 11.69 3.77
CA ASP A 175 8.02 11.60 4.35
C ASP A 175 8.00 10.56 5.48
N PRO A 176 8.38 10.96 6.72
CA PRO A 176 8.37 10.05 7.86
C PRO A 176 6.96 9.66 8.31
N GLU A 177 5.92 10.41 7.92
CA GLU A 177 4.54 10.10 8.27
C GLU A 177 4.06 8.87 7.48
N VAL A 178 4.33 8.81 6.17
CA VAL A 178 4.04 7.60 5.38
C VAL A 178 4.88 6.42 5.85
N ALA A 179 6.15 6.66 6.21
CA ALA A 179 7.02 5.60 6.71
C ALA A 179 6.47 4.98 8.01
N GLN A 180 6.12 5.81 8.99
CA GLN A 180 5.53 5.35 10.25
C GLN A 180 4.20 4.64 10.03
N TYR A 181 3.32 5.19 9.19
CA TYR A 181 2.04 4.56 8.84
C TYR A 181 2.24 3.14 8.27
N LEU A 182 3.20 2.94 7.36
CA LEU A 182 3.50 1.62 6.82
C LEU A 182 4.08 0.67 7.87
N GLU A 183 4.92 1.18 8.77
CA GLU A 183 5.50 0.39 9.86
C GLU A 183 4.44 -0.14 10.81
N GLU A 184 3.58 0.75 11.33
CA GLU A 184 2.56 0.43 12.32
C GLU A 184 1.41 -0.40 11.73
N GLU A 185 0.88 0.00 10.57
CA GLU A 185 -0.37 -0.57 10.05
C GLU A 185 -0.16 -1.77 9.11
N PHE A 186 1.06 -2.02 8.62
CA PHE A 186 1.29 -3.04 7.59
C PHE A 186 2.46 -3.96 7.90
N ILE A 187 3.66 -3.41 8.08
CA ILE A 187 4.90 -4.19 8.07
C ILE A 187 4.95 -5.21 9.21
N GLU A 188 4.55 -4.82 10.41
CA GLU A 188 4.54 -5.72 11.57
C GLU A 188 3.63 -6.93 11.36
N ASP A 189 2.39 -6.69 10.91
CA ASP A 189 1.39 -7.74 10.74
C ASP A 189 1.69 -8.63 9.54
N GLN A 190 2.27 -8.09 8.48
CA GLN A 190 2.72 -8.89 7.33
C GLN A 190 3.74 -9.96 7.75
N SER A 191 4.68 -9.63 8.64
CA SER A 191 5.66 -10.61 9.13
C SER A 191 5.01 -11.81 9.84
N LYS A 192 3.95 -11.56 10.62
CA LYS A 192 3.19 -12.58 11.36
C LYS A 192 2.42 -13.49 10.38
N LYS A 193 1.68 -12.89 9.42
CA LYS A 193 0.90 -13.63 8.41
C LYS A 193 1.79 -14.49 7.51
N ILE A 194 2.90 -13.95 7.03
CA ILE A 194 3.87 -14.70 6.21
C ILE A 194 4.42 -15.89 7.00
N ARG A 195 4.76 -15.70 8.29
CA ARG A 195 5.26 -16.79 9.14
C ARG A 195 4.20 -17.87 9.36
N GLU A 196 2.95 -17.49 9.58
CA GLU A 196 1.82 -18.41 9.76
C GLU A 196 1.61 -19.28 8.51
N LEU A 197 1.46 -18.66 7.33
CA LEU A 197 1.28 -19.37 6.06
C LEU A 197 2.48 -20.25 5.69
N ALA A 198 3.71 -19.80 5.98
CA ALA A 198 4.90 -20.62 5.83
C ALA A 198 4.91 -21.85 6.76
N GLY A 199 4.33 -21.72 7.95
CA GLY A 199 4.09 -22.84 8.87
C GLY A 199 3.11 -23.84 8.26
N HIS A 200 1.95 -23.37 7.80
CA HIS A 200 0.93 -24.22 7.18
C HIS A 200 1.45 -24.99 5.96
N THR A 201 2.17 -24.32 5.05
CA THR A 201 2.80 -25.01 3.90
C THR A 201 3.83 -26.06 4.33
N SER A 202 4.57 -25.81 5.41
CA SER A 202 5.52 -26.77 5.97
C SER A 202 4.84 -28.01 6.55
N ASP A 203 3.69 -27.84 7.20
CA ASP A 203 2.91 -28.96 7.76
C ASP A 203 2.29 -29.82 6.65
N LEU A 204 1.68 -29.20 5.63
CA LEU A 204 1.15 -29.93 4.48
C LEU A 204 2.26 -30.65 3.70
N LYS A 205 3.43 -30.01 3.53
CA LYS A 205 4.60 -30.67 2.94
C LYS A 205 4.94 -31.97 3.68
N LYS A 206 4.95 -31.95 5.02
CA LYS A 206 5.22 -33.15 5.81
C LYS A 206 4.12 -34.21 5.64
N PHE A 207 2.85 -33.81 5.59
CA PHE A 207 1.74 -34.75 5.37
C PHE A 207 1.85 -35.46 4.01
N ILE A 208 2.35 -34.78 2.98
CA ILE A 208 2.54 -35.35 1.65
C ILE A 208 3.77 -36.28 1.60
N THR A 209 4.87 -35.90 2.26
CA THR A 209 6.14 -36.63 2.11
C THR A 209 6.35 -37.75 3.14
N ALA A 210 5.80 -37.61 4.35
CA ALA A 210 5.91 -38.64 5.38
C ALA A 210 5.08 -39.88 5.01
N ASN A 211 5.59 -41.07 5.34
CA ASN A 211 4.93 -42.36 5.06
C ASN A 211 4.42 -42.49 3.61
N HIS A 212 5.11 -41.90 2.62
CA HIS A 212 4.69 -41.85 1.22
C HIS A 212 3.27 -41.27 1.00
N GLY A 213 2.82 -40.36 1.87
CA GLY A 213 1.52 -39.69 1.75
C GLY A 213 0.32 -40.56 2.09
N GLN A 214 0.51 -41.73 2.72
CA GLN A 214 -0.58 -42.64 3.09
C GLN A 214 -1.63 -41.99 4.01
N ASP A 215 -1.20 -41.05 4.85
CA ASP A 215 -2.06 -40.37 5.82
C ASP A 215 -2.68 -39.06 5.27
N LEU A 216 -2.42 -38.70 4.01
CA LEU A 216 -2.70 -37.36 3.47
C LEU A 216 -4.18 -36.96 3.58
N SER A 217 -5.11 -37.85 3.24
CA SER A 217 -6.55 -37.54 3.26
C SER A 217 -7.05 -37.23 4.67
N LEU A 218 -6.63 -38.03 5.66
CA LEU A 218 -6.95 -37.83 7.07
C LEU A 218 -6.25 -36.59 7.62
N ALA A 219 -4.97 -36.39 7.28
CA ALA A 219 -4.20 -35.24 7.72
C ALA A 219 -4.80 -33.93 7.22
N LEU A 220 -5.25 -33.85 5.96
CA LEU A 220 -5.93 -32.68 5.42
C LEU A 220 -7.27 -32.41 6.11
N TYR A 221 -8.03 -33.46 6.44
CA TYR A 221 -9.26 -33.30 7.22
C TYR A 221 -8.97 -32.74 8.62
N LEU A 222 -8.00 -33.30 9.35
CA LEU A 222 -7.62 -32.82 10.68
C LEU A 222 -7.02 -31.41 10.64
N PHE A 223 -6.28 -31.08 9.58
CA PHE A 223 -5.73 -29.75 9.38
C PHE A 223 -6.81 -28.72 9.09
N ASP A 224 -7.84 -29.07 8.30
CA ASP A 224 -9.00 -28.20 8.12
C ASP A 224 -9.73 -27.94 9.44
N GLU A 225 -9.95 -28.97 10.26
CA GLU A 225 -10.54 -28.85 11.60
C GLU A 225 -9.68 -27.98 12.54
N TYR A 226 -8.36 -28.03 12.40
CA TYR A 226 -7.44 -27.13 13.10
C TYR A 226 -7.65 -25.68 12.64
N LEU A 227 -7.68 -25.42 11.33
CA LEU A 227 -7.92 -24.08 10.78
C LEU A 227 -9.27 -23.51 11.20
N GLN A 228 -10.34 -24.31 11.29
CA GLN A 228 -11.64 -23.83 11.77
C GLN A 228 -11.54 -23.22 13.18
N LYS A 229 -10.64 -23.73 14.02
CA LYS A 229 -10.43 -23.29 15.41
C LYS A 229 -9.46 -22.11 15.54
N THR A 230 -8.49 -22.00 14.64
CA THR A 230 -7.37 -21.04 14.79
C THR A 230 -7.35 -19.91 13.78
N ALA A 231 -7.96 -20.09 12.60
CA ALA A 231 -8.02 -19.06 11.56
C ALA A 231 -8.92 -17.91 11.98
#